data_AF-A0A954MAJ1-F1
#
_entry.id   AF-A0A954MAJ1-F1
#
_cell.length_a   1.000
_cell.length_b   1.000
_cell.length_c   1.000
_cell.angle_alpha   90.00
_cell.angle_beta   90.00
_cell.angle_gamma   90.00
#
_symmetry.space_group_name_H-M   'P 1'
#
loop_
_entity.id
_entity.type
_entity.pdbx_description
1 polymer ?
#
loop_
_entity_poly.entity_id
_entity_poly.type
_entity_poly.pdbx_seq_one_letter_code
_entity_poly.pdbx_strand_id
1 'polypeptide(L)'
;MKQVARFEADLLTILRALLGKTPLVQALPLIVRKRAAPKCLSRDCVQLIQQTLAIGCTEMLARSGWPIERSICDERLISGRLWHRYPVADLKMGFSRSTIRLLLWLTAESVLESSAPVPNSPDPLTSGDQFFLAMAFVHLNETLVADALLKQSNFRSNPLVWLLAPERIAEAGLRDCPSFALWLSPDSSAPHDTWQNGFHAPSRSPVWLLEALSKRIIRRWIQLELSKQHITDRLALGRIAVVQRSVIGVFFQETSAVHRHDLSLWIAEVAAAVAPSLALQTELHGRMDLRSLRMADRMDCYRHMLVIFEAMQTLHQWNQEQRSVGFYDEHYQASQLWKLRWEALAGDVVCDRSARLIRQHLPNLLSTS
;
A
#
# COMPACT_ATOMS: atom_id res chain seq x y z
N MET A 1 24.86 -16.17 23.03
CA MET A 1 24.64 -15.74 21.63
C MET A 1 24.69 -16.97 20.75
N LYS A 2 23.73 -17.17 19.84
CA LYS A 2 23.77 -18.30 18.89
C LYS A 2 24.85 -18.04 17.85
N GLN A 3 25.66 -19.04 17.55
CA GLN A 3 26.69 -18.95 16.50
C GLN A 3 26.05 -19.33 15.16
N VAL A 4 26.23 -18.48 14.15
CA VAL A 4 25.71 -18.67 12.80
C VAL A 4 26.83 -18.46 11.79
N ALA A 5 26.74 -19.08 10.62
CA ALA A 5 27.73 -18.88 9.57
C ALA A 5 27.72 -17.42 9.07
N ARG A 6 28.81 -16.97 8.43
CA ARG A 6 28.91 -15.60 7.90
C ARG A 6 27.73 -15.25 6.99
N PHE A 7 27.41 -16.11 6.02
CA PHE A 7 26.27 -15.93 5.11
C PHE A 7 24.95 -15.71 5.85
N GLU A 8 24.71 -16.46 6.92
CA GLU A 8 23.50 -16.37 7.75
C GLU A 8 23.46 -15.06 8.54
N ALA A 9 24.60 -14.59 9.04
CA ALA A 9 24.72 -13.29 9.69
C ALA A 9 24.41 -12.13 8.72
N ASP A 10 24.87 -12.23 7.47
CA ASP A 10 24.53 -11.25 6.43
C ASP A 10 23.04 -11.28 6.09
N LEU A 11 22.46 -12.48 5.94
CA LEU A 11 21.01 -12.66 5.71
C LEU A 11 20.19 -12.04 6.83
N LEU A 12 20.56 -12.28 8.10
CA LEU A 12 19.89 -11.68 9.26
C LEU A 12 20.05 -10.16 9.30
N THR A 13 21.18 -9.63 8.83
CA THR A 13 21.41 -8.18 8.71
C THR A 13 20.50 -7.57 7.65
N ILE A 14 20.37 -8.22 6.49
CA ILE A 14 19.43 -7.83 5.43
C ILE A 14 18.00 -7.86 5.98
N LEU A 15 17.56 -8.97 6.57
CA LEU A 15 16.21 -9.10 7.15
C LEU A 15 15.90 -7.99 8.15
N ARG A 16 16.82 -7.68 9.07
CA ARG A 16 16.64 -6.60 10.05
C ARG A 16 16.54 -5.22 9.39
N ALA A 17 17.33 -4.96 8.35
CA ALA A 17 17.24 -3.71 7.60
C ALA A 17 15.90 -3.58 6.87
N LEU A 18 15.40 -4.67 6.25
CA LEU A 18 14.08 -4.70 5.59
C LEU A 18 12.90 -4.53 6.55
N LEU A 19 13.12 -4.78 7.85
CA LEU A 19 12.14 -4.54 8.92
C LEU A 19 12.38 -3.21 9.66
N GLY A 20 13.29 -2.37 9.15
CA GLY A 20 13.63 -1.07 9.75
C GLY A 20 14.33 -1.15 11.11
N LYS A 21 14.91 -2.29 11.48
CA LYS A 21 15.66 -2.49 12.73
C LYS A 21 17.13 -2.14 12.64
N THR A 22 17.65 -1.99 11.43
CA THR A 22 19.05 -1.65 11.17
C THR A 22 19.09 -0.66 10.01
N PRO A 23 20.03 0.32 10.00
CA PRO A 23 20.15 1.24 8.88
C PRO A 23 20.38 0.51 7.56
N LEU A 24 19.65 0.92 6.53
CA LEU A 24 19.70 0.30 5.20
C LEU A 24 21.11 0.30 4.59
N VAL A 25 21.91 1.33 4.90
CA VAL A 25 23.30 1.49 4.46
C VAL A 25 24.17 0.27 4.83
N GLN A 26 23.86 -0.45 5.91
CA GLN A 26 24.60 -1.65 6.30
C GLN A 26 24.22 -2.88 5.46
N ALA A 27 22.98 -2.95 4.99
CA ALA A 27 22.48 -4.07 4.21
C ALA A 27 22.74 -3.93 2.70
N LEU A 28 22.78 -2.71 2.16
CA LEU A 28 22.93 -2.49 0.72
C LEU A 28 24.18 -3.14 0.12
N PRO A 29 25.39 -3.03 0.70
CA PRO A 29 26.57 -3.73 0.18
C PRO A 29 26.41 -5.26 0.19
N LEU A 30 25.57 -5.80 1.09
CA LEU A 30 25.31 -7.23 1.18
C LEU A 30 24.36 -7.70 0.08
N ILE A 31 23.36 -6.87 -0.28
CA ILE A 31 22.37 -7.15 -1.33
C ILE A 31 22.98 -7.04 -2.73
N VAL A 32 23.93 -6.13 -2.92
CA VAL A 32 24.57 -5.91 -4.22
C VAL A 32 25.68 -6.94 -4.49
N ARG A 33 26.27 -7.55 -3.46
CA ARG A 33 27.40 -8.47 -3.61
C ARG A 33 26.93 -9.92 -3.72
N LYS A 34 27.24 -10.57 -4.84
CA LYS A 34 27.04 -12.02 -5.03
C LYS A 34 27.82 -12.86 -4.00
N ARG A 35 27.19 -13.91 -3.48
CA ARG A 35 27.77 -14.85 -2.50
C ARG A 35 27.30 -16.28 -2.78
N ALA A 36 28.15 -17.25 -2.47
CA ALA A 36 27.77 -18.66 -2.57
C ALA A 36 26.72 -18.99 -1.49
N ALA A 37 25.52 -19.39 -1.91
CA ALA A 37 24.48 -19.86 -1.02
C ALA A 37 24.87 -21.22 -0.39
N PRO A 38 24.65 -21.42 0.93
CA PRO A 38 24.80 -22.72 1.53
C PRO A 38 23.71 -23.68 1.06
N LYS A 39 23.97 -25.00 1.10
CA LYS A 39 22.97 -26.03 0.75
C LYS A 39 21.75 -26.01 1.68
N CYS A 40 21.97 -25.69 2.95
CA CYS A 40 20.93 -25.54 3.96
C CYS A 40 21.30 -24.43 4.94
N LEU A 41 20.27 -23.81 5.53
CA LEU A 41 20.43 -22.93 6.68
C LEU A 41 20.51 -23.78 7.96
N SER A 42 21.32 -23.34 8.91
CA SER A 42 21.39 -23.88 10.25
C SER A 42 20.04 -23.70 10.96
N ARG A 43 19.72 -24.63 11.86
CA ARG A 43 18.51 -24.56 12.69
C ARG A 43 18.45 -23.26 13.49
N ASP A 44 19.60 -22.79 13.97
CA ASP A 44 19.72 -21.55 14.73
C ASP A 44 19.39 -20.32 13.88
N CYS A 45 19.88 -20.27 12.63
CA CYS A 45 19.53 -19.20 11.69
C CYS A 45 18.03 -19.18 11.40
N VAL A 46 17.42 -20.34 11.13
CA VAL A 46 15.96 -20.42 10.88
C VAL A 46 15.16 -19.93 12.07
N GLN A 47 15.54 -20.33 13.30
CA GLN A 47 14.86 -19.84 14.51
C GLN A 47 15.03 -18.32 14.69
N LEU A 48 16.21 -17.77 14.37
CA LEU A 48 16.45 -16.32 14.42
C LEU A 48 15.65 -15.57 13.35
N ILE A 49 15.48 -16.12 12.14
CA ILE A 49 14.63 -15.56 11.10
C ILE A 49 13.19 -15.50 11.60
N GLN A 50 12.65 -16.61 12.11
CA GLN A 50 11.29 -16.69 12.65
C GLN A 50 11.07 -15.66 13.76
N GLN A 51 11.99 -15.58 14.73
CA GLN A 51 11.93 -14.62 15.81
C GLN A 51 12.01 -13.17 15.31
N THR A 52 12.89 -12.90 14.34
CA THR A 52 13.07 -11.55 13.78
C THR A 52 11.84 -11.11 12.99
N LEU A 53 11.23 -11.99 12.20
CA LEU A 53 9.98 -11.72 11.50
C LEU A 53 8.83 -11.48 12.48
N ALA A 54 8.66 -12.37 13.47
CA ALA A 54 7.60 -12.23 14.47
C ALA A 54 7.72 -10.90 15.21
N ILE A 55 8.87 -10.60 15.81
CA ILE A 55 9.07 -9.37 16.59
C ILE A 55 9.01 -8.14 15.68
N GLY A 56 9.70 -8.17 14.53
CA GLY A 56 9.82 -7.01 13.66
C GLY A 56 8.50 -6.59 13.03
N CYS A 57 7.74 -7.55 12.50
CA CYS A 57 6.42 -7.28 11.92
C CYS A 57 5.42 -6.86 13.00
N THR A 58 5.36 -7.57 14.13
CA THR A 58 4.47 -7.20 15.24
C THR A 58 4.78 -5.80 15.76
N GLU A 59 6.05 -5.45 15.97
CA GLU A 59 6.40 -4.11 16.46
C GLU A 59 6.02 -3.01 15.46
N MET A 60 6.25 -3.24 14.16
CA MET A 60 5.85 -2.28 13.13
C MET A 60 4.34 -2.07 13.10
N LEU A 61 3.56 -3.15 13.16
CA LEU A 61 2.10 -3.10 13.17
C LEU A 61 1.55 -2.51 14.47
N ALA A 62 2.15 -2.84 15.61
CA ALA A 62 1.75 -2.31 16.92
C ALA A 62 1.95 -0.79 17.00
N ARG A 63 3.04 -0.26 16.42
CA ARG A 63 3.27 1.20 16.34
C ARG A 63 2.18 1.90 15.53
N SER A 64 1.75 1.30 14.42
CA SER A 64 0.68 1.89 13.61
C SER A 64 -0.71 1.69 14.23
N GLY A 65 -0.94 0.58 14.92
CA GLY A 65 -2.20 0.23 15.58
C GLY A 65 -2.36 0.71 17.02
N TRP A 66 -1.39 1.48 17.54
CA TRP A 66 -1.41 2.06 18.89
C TRP A 66 -2.50 3.12 19.14
N PRO A 67 -2.83 3.99 18.17
CA PRO A 67 -3.89 4.98 18.33
C PRO A 67 -5.26 4.32 18.56
N ILE A 68 -6.12 5.00 19.31
CA ILE A 68 -7.50 4.57 19.51
C ILE A 68 -8.32 5.04 18.30
N GLU A 69 -8.87 4.10 17.56
CA GLU A 69 -9.62 4.35 16.33
C GLU A 69 -10.91 3.54 16.32
N ARG A 70 -11.87 3.96 15.52
CA ARG A 70 -13.12 3.23 15.28
C ARG A 70 -13.00 2.45 13.98
N SER A 71 -13.41 1.20 13.94
CA SER A 71 -13.55 0.41 12.71
C SER A 71 -14.79 -0.47 12.73
N ILE A 72 -15.15 -0.98 11.56
CA ILE A 72 -16.19 -2.00 11.41
C ILE A 72 -15.55 -3.38 11.50
N CYS A 73 -16.02 -4.18 12.46
CA CYS A 73 -15.69 -5.59 12.59
C CYS A 73 -16.99 -6.38 12.77
N ASP A 74 -17.24 -7.36 11.90
CA ASP A 74 -18.47 -8.16 11.91
C ASP A 74 -19.73 -7.27 12.00
N GLU A 75 -19.80 -6.25 11.13
CA GLU A 75 -20.88 -5.26 11.04
C GLU A 75 -21.07 -4.35 12.27
N ARG A 76 -20.22 -4.48 13.28
CA ARG A 76 -20.27 -3.68 14.50
C ARG A 76 -19.21 -2.59 14.50
N LEU A 77 -19.59 -1.42 14.98
CA LEU A 77 -18.67 -0.33 15.25
C LEU A 77 -17.90 -0.62 16.54
N ILE A 78 -16.60 -0.91 16.43
CA ILE A 78 -15.72 -1.16 17.57
C ILE A 78 -14.70 -0.03 17.67
N SER A 79 -14.50 0.49 18.88
CA SER A 79 -13.50 1.52 19.18
C SER A 79 -12.38 0.94 20.02
N GLY A 80 -11.13 1.21 19.66
CA GLY A 80 -9.99 0.74 20.42
C GLY A 80 -8.68 0.82 19.64
N ARG A 81 -7.63 0.29 20.26
CA ARG A 81 -6.38 -0.02 19.54
C ARG A 81 -6.61 -1.23 18.65
N LEU A 82 -5.72 -1.48 17.70
CA LEU A 82 -5.88 -2.59 16.75
C LEU A 82 -6.17 -3.93 17.43
N TRP A 83 -5.44 -4.29 18.49
CA TRP A 83 -5.65 -5.53 19.26
C TRP A 83 -6.81 -5.50 20.27
N HIS A 84 -7.47 -4.35 20.45
CA HIS A 84 -8.76 -4.30 21.15
C HIS A 84 -9.92 -4.54 20.17
N ARG A 85 -9.74 -4.20 18.89
CA ARG A 85 -10.75 -4.36 17.84
C ARG A 85 -10.76 -5.76 17.23
N TYR A 86 -9.59 -6.39 17.16
CA TYR A 86 -9.41 -7.73 16.62
C TYR A 86 -8.88 -8.68 17.69
N PRO A 87 -9.49 -9.87 17.84
CA PRO A 87 -8.94 -10.95 18.64
C PRO A 87 -7.47 -11.23 18.25
N VAL A 88 -6.62 -11.51 19.24
CA VAL A 88 -5.20 -11.84 19.00
C VAL A 88 -5.03 -13.05 18.07
N ALA A 89 -6.01 -13.97 18.07
CA ALA A 89 -6.04 -15.11 17.15
C ALA A 89 -6.12 -14.69 15.67
N ASP A 90 -6.81 -13.59 15.38
CA ASP A 90 -7.05 -13.07 14.03
C ASP A 90 -5.90 -12.17 13.55
N LEU A 91 -5.10 -11.66 14.48
CA LEU A 91 -3.90 -10.85 14.21
C LEU A 91 -2.67 -11.70 13.87
N LYS A 92 -2.83 -13.01 13.69
CA LYS A 92 -1.74 -13.91 13.32
C LYS A 92 -1.35 -13.69 11.86
N MET A 93 -0.04 -13.67 11.63
CA MET A 93 0.53 -13.55 10.31
C MET A 93 1.39 -14.78 10.01
N GLY A 94 0.93 -15.60 9.06
CA GLY A 94 1.68 -16.75 8.56
C GLY A 94 2.72 -16.31 7.53
N PHE A 95 3.88 -16.95 7.53
CA PHE A 95 4.92 -16.80 6.49
C PHE A 95 5.19 -18.16 5.87
N SER A 96 5.34 -18.22 4.55
CA SER A 96 5.71 -19.45 3.86
C SER A 96 7.22 -19.52 3.59
N ARG A 97 7.62 -20.57 2.87
CA ARG A 97 8.99 -20.72 2.35
C ARG A 97 9.38 -19.60 1.39
N SER A 98 8.41 -18.88 0.82
CA SER A 98 8.63 -17.75 -0.10
C SER A 98 9.43 -16.64 0.55
N THR A 99 9.15 -16.30 1.82
CA THR A 99 9.94 -15.29 2.56
C THR A 99 11.40 -15.72 2.72
N ILE A 100 11.66 -17.00 3.07
CA ILE A 100 13.03 -17.51 3.21
C ILE A 100 13.74 -17.55 1.85
N ARG A 101 13.05 -17.97 0.78
CA ARG A 101 13.60 -17.98 -0.59
C ARG A 101 13.99 -16.58 -1.06
N LEU A 102 13.16 -15.58 -0.76
CA LEU A 102 13.51 -14.19 -1.04
C LEU A 102 14.77 -13.76 -0.30
N LEU A 103 14.86 -14.05 1.00
CA LEU A 103 16.04 -13.70 1.81
C LEU A 103 17.30 -14.39 1.31
N LEU A 104 17.22 -15.67 0.94
CA LEU A 104 18.33 -16.40 0.33
C LEU A 104 18.74 -15.77 -0.99
N TRP A 105 17.79 -15.45 -1.87
CA TRP A 105 18.06 -14.80 -3.15
C TRP A 105 18.71 -13.42 -2.96
N LEU A 106 18.17 -12.58 -2.08
CA LEU A 106 18.74 -11.27 -1.75
C LEU A 106 20.16 -11.33 -1.18
N THR A 107 20.54 -12.44 -0.54
CA THR A 107 21.86 -12.62 0.08
C THR A 107 22.86 -13.30 -0.88
N ALA A 108 22.37 -14.19 -1.75
CA ALA A 108 23.20 -15.00 -2.63
C ALA A 108 23.45 -14.33 -3.98
N GLU A 109 22.43 -13.70 -4.56
CA GLU A 109 22.52 -13.07 -5.88
C GLU A 109 22.92 -11.60 -5.77
N SER A 110 23.65 -11.11 -6.77
CA SER A 110 23.84 -9.67 -6.96
C SER A 110 22.57 -9.12 -7.59
N VAL A 111 21.70 -8.48 -6.80
CA VAL A 111 20.37 -8.08 -7.28
C VAL A 111 20.41 -7.12 -8.47
N LEU A 112 21.47 -6.30 -8.58
CA LEU A 112 21.63 -5.35 -9.68
C LEU A 112 22.11 -6.02 -10.99
N GLU A 113 22.86 -7.11 -10.89
CA GLU A 113 23.46 -7.79 -12.05
C GLU A 113 22.69 -9.05 -12.44
N SER A 114 21.94 -9.63 -11.51
CA SER A 114 21.25 -10.91 -11.70
C SER A 114 19.94 -10.73 -12.44
N SER A 115 19.79 -11.46 -13.54
CA SER A 115 18.50 -11.67 -14.22
C SER A 115 17.74 -12.88 -13.65
N ALA A 116 18.32 -13.60 -12.69
CA ALA A 116 17.71 -14.79 -12.13
C ALA A 116 16.45 -14.40 -11.34
N PRO A 117 15.29 -15.01 -11.64
CA PRO A 117 14.09 -14.74 -10.88
C PRO A 117 14.24 -15.22 -9.44
N VAL A 118 13.55 -14.57 -8.50
CA VAL A 118 13.38 -15.10 -7.15
C VAL A 118 12.78 -16.51 -7.30
N PRO A 119 13.39 -17.56 -6.72
CA PRO A 119 12.89 -18.92 -6.87
C PRO A 119 11.42 -19.01 -6.44
N ASN A 120 10.55 -19.38 -7.38
CA ASN A 120 9.12 -19.50 -7.12
C ASN A 120 8.88 -20.58 -6.06
N SER A 121 7.96 -20.30 -5.14
CA SER A 121 7.38 -21.33 -4.30
C SER A 121 6.23 -22.00 -5.03
N PRO A 122 6.06 -23.33 -4.94
CA PRO A 122 4.81 -23.96 -5.36
C PRO A 122 3.64 -23.49 -4.48
N ASP A 123 3.91 -23.12 -3.24
CA ASP A 123 2.91 -22.60 -2.31
C ASP A 123 2.57 -21.15 -2.68
N PRO A 124 1.29 -20.76 -2.66
CA PRO A 124 0.93 -19.38 -2.91
C PRO A 124 1.43 -18.45 -1.79
N LEU A 125 1.43 -17.14 -2.01
CA LEU A 125 1.96 -16.20 -1.02
C LEU A 125 0.96 -15.98 0.11
N THR A 126 1.38 -16.21 1.35
CA THR A 126 0.56 -15.88 2.52
C THR A 126 0.42 -14.36 2.67
N SER A 127 -0.53 -13.89 3.46
CA SER A 127 -0.65 -12.46 3.81
C SER A 127 0.64 -11.92 4.43
N GLY A 128 1.35 -12.73 5.23
CA GLY A 128 2.65 -12.36 5.78
C GLY A 128 3.76 -12.25 4.75
N ASP A 129 3.81 -13.15 3.78
CA ASP A 129 4.78 -13.04 2.67
C ASP A 129 4.53 -11.77 1.85
N GLN A 130 3.27 -11.48 1.52
CA GLN A 130 2.91 -10.29 0.76
C GLN A 130 3.21 -9.00 1.54
N PHE A 131 2.88 -8.97 2.84
CA PHE A 131 3.25 -7.86 3.70
C PHE A 131 4.76 -7.67 3.75
N PHE A 132 5.52 -8.74 3.97
CA PHE A 132 6.98 -8.67 4.03
C PHE A 132 7.59 -8.18 2.72
N LEU A 133 7.13 -8.70 1.58
CA LEU A 133 7.53 -8.23 0.25
C LEU A 133 7.27 -6.74 0.07
N ALA A 134 6.09 -6.26 0.44
CA ALA A 134 5.74 -4.85 0.31
C ALA A 134 6.60 -3.96 1.21
N MET A 135 6.86 -4.38 2.45
CA MET A 135 7.71 -3.64 3.37
C MET A 135 9.17 -3.64 2.93
N ALA A 136 9.68 -4.77 2.45
CA ALA A 136 11.02 -4.88 1.86
C ALA A 136 11.17 -3.92 0.67
N PHE A 137 10.15 -3.86 -0.20
CA PHE A 137 10.12 -2.91 -1.31
C PHE A 137 10.16 -1.47 -0.83
N VAL A 138 9.26 -1.09 0.08
CA VAL A 138 9.20 0.28 0.64
C VAL A 138 10.53 0.69 1.23
N HIS A 139 11.20 -0.20 1.97
CA HIS A 139 12.50 0.10 2.55
C HIS A 139 13.63 0.22 1.51
N LEU A 140 13.54 -0.48 0.38
CA LEU A 140 14.51 -0.42 -0.71
C LEU A 140 14.14 0.61 -1.80
N ASN A 141 12.99 1.27 -1.67
CA ASN A 141 12.39 2.06 -2.75
C ASN A 141 13.27 3.22 -3.24
N GLU A 142 14.09 3.79 -2.36
CA GLU A 142 14.96 4.93 -2.69
C GLU A 142 16.34 4.47 -3.22
N THR A 143 16.48 3.20 -3.58
CA THR A 143 17.76 2.61 -4.01
C THR A 143 17.64 2.01 -5.41
N LEU A 144 18.77 1.79 -6.07
CA LEU A 144 18.83 1.14 -7.38
C LEU A 144 18.29 -0.31 -7.36
N VAL A 145 18.16 -0.91 -6.17
CA VAL A 145 17.62 -2.26 -6.00
C VAL A 145 16.13 -2.31 -6.31
N ALA A 146 15.39 -1.21 -6.14
CA ALA A 146 13.94 -1.17 -6.36
C ALA A 146 13.54 -1.62 -7.78
N ASP A 147 14.26 -1.13 -8.80
CA ASP A 147 13.99 -1.48 -10.21
C ASP A 147 14.20 -2.97 -10.48
N ALA A 148 15.23 -3.56 -9.87
CA ALA A 148 15.50 -4.99 -9.96
C ALA A 148 14.42 -5.83 -9.25
N LEU A 149 13.89 -5.34 -8.12
CA LEU A 149 12.76 -5.99 -7.45
C LEU A 149 11.48 -5.93 -8.30
N LEU A 150 11.19 -4.81 -8.96
CA LEU A 150 10.03 -4.70 -9.85
C LEU A 150 10.13 -5.57 -11.11
N LYS A 151 11.29 -6.13 -11.46
CA LYS A 151 11.38 -7.16 -12.52
C LYS A 151 10.80 -8.50 -12.04
N GLN A 152 10.80 -8.75 -10.73
CA GLN A 152 10.32 -9.98 -10.13
C GLN A 152 8.79 -10.00 -10.10
N SER A 153 8.18 -11.11 -10.53
CA SER A 153 6.72 -11.27 -10.57
C SER A 153 6.06 -11.00 -9.21
N ASN A 154 6.66 -11.52 -8.12
CA ASN A 154 6.12 -11.41 -6.77
C ASN A 154 5.96 -9.97 -6.27
N PHE A 155 6.76 -9.02 -6.77
CA PHE A 155 6.62 -7.60 -6.44
C PHE A 155 5.62 -6.91 -7.36
N ARG A 156 5.64 -7.23 -8.66
CA ARG A 156 4.69 -6.70 -9.65
C ARG A 156 3.25 -7.09 -9.35
N SER A 157 3.01 -8.29 -8.86
CA SER A 157 1.66 -8.77 -8.54
C SER A 157 1.22 -8.46 -7.11
N ASN A 158 2.03 -7.74 -6.31
CA ASN A 158 1.71 -7.47 -4.92
C ASN A 158 0.93 -6.14 -4.80
N PRO A 159 -0.37 -6.18 -4.46
CA PRO A 159 -1.21 -4.98 -4.40
C PRO A 159 -0.74 -3.95 -3.35
N LEU A 160 -0.09 -4.38 -2.26
CA LEU A 160 0.46 -3.44 -1.29
C LEU A 160 1.66 -2.66 -1.84
N VAL A 161 2.44 -3.23 -2.76
CA VAL A 161 3.52 -2.49 -3.45
C VAL A 161 2.91 -1.38 -4.31
N TRP A 162 1.83 -1.67 -5.04
CA TRP A 162 1.11 -0.70 -5.85
C TRP A 162 0.52 0.44 -5.01
N LEU A 163 -0.03 0.11 -3.84
CA LEU A 163 -0.62 1.10 -2.94
C LEU A 163 0.43 1.96 -2.22
N LEU A 164 1.63 1.44 -1.97
CA LEU A 164 2.68 2.11 -1.19
C LEU A 164 3.78 2.76 -2.03
N ALA A 165 3.86 2.48 -3.33
CA ALA A 165 4.85 3.07 -4.23
C ALA A 165 4.36 3.18 -5.69
N PRO A 166 3.18 3.80 -5.95
CA PRO A 166 2.61 3.87 -7.29
C PRO A 166 3.51 4.63 -8.29
N GLU A 167 4.32 5.59 -7.85
CA GLU A 167 5.29 6.28 -8.71
C GLU A 167 6.35 5.35 -9.30
N ARG A 168 6.77 4.33 -8.54
CA ARG A 168 7.79 3.37 -8.98
C ARG A 168 7.22 2.31 -9.89
N ILE A 169 5.96 1.93 -9.66
CA ILE A 169 5.18 1.14 -10.61
C ILE A 169 5.06 1.88 -11.96
N ALA A 170 4.82 3.20 -11.92
CA ALA A 170 4.73 4.02 -13.12
C ALA A 170 6.07 4.16 -13.86
N GLU A 171 7.18 4.31 -13.13
CA GLU A 171 8.55 4.29 -13.69
C GLU A 171 8.87 2.96 -14.36
N ALA A 172 8.46 1.84 -13.75
CA ALA A 172 8.60 0.50 -14.32
C ALA A 172 7.66 0.23 -15.51
N GLY A 173 6.77 1.16 -15.87
CA GLY A 173 5.87 1.06 -17.01
C GLY A 173 4.73 0.05 -16.82
N LEU A 174 4.44 -0.34 -15.58
CA LEU A 174 3.35 -1.26 -15.25
C LEU A 174 2.01 -0.51 -15.22
N ARG A 175 0.93 -1.14 -15.67
CA ARG A 175 -0.40 -0.50 -15.80
C ARG A 175 -1.54 -1.28 -15.17
N ASP A 176 -1.45 -2.60 -15.19
CA ASP A 176 -2.49 -3.50 -14.71
C ASP A 176 -2.35 -3.70 -13.19
N CYS A 177 -3.15 -2.94 -12.41
CA CYS A 177 -3.13 -3.04 -10.97
C CYS A 177 -3.66 -4.41 -10.54
N PRO A 178 -2.93 -5.15 -9.68
CA PRO A 178 -3.44 -6.40 -9.13
C PRO A 178 -4.63 -6.14 -8.21
N SER A 179 -5.41 -7.19 -8.01
CA SER A 179 -6.56 -7.20 -7.10
C SER A 179 -6.12 -7.01 -5.63
N PHE A 180 -6.88 -6.22 -4.87
CA PHE A 180 -6.82 -6.11 -3.42
C PHE A 180 -7.75 -7.10 -2.70
N ALA A 181 -8.44 -8.01 -3.41
CA ALA A 181 -9.52 -8.84 -2.84
C ALA A 181 -9.03 -9.71 -1.68
N LEU A 182 -7.77 -10.18 -1.71
CA LEU A 182 -7.14 -10.90 -0.61
C LEU A 182 -7.14 -10.11 0.71
N TRP A 183 -7.09 -8.77 0.63
CA TRP A 183 -7.01 -7.87 1.77
C TRP A 183 -8.36 -7.33 2.23
N LEU A 184 -9.41 -7.55 1.43
CA LEU A 184 -10.73 -6.96 1.63
C LEU A 184 -11.81 -8.00 1.89
N SER A 185 -11.72 -9.17 1.25
CA SER A 185 -12.78 -10.18 1.31
C SER A 185 -12.68 -11.02 2.60
N PRO A 186 -13.73 -11.05 3.45
CA PRO A 186 -13.81 -11.95 4.61
C PRO A 186 -13.76 -13.43 4.18
N ASP A 187 -14.31 -13.72 3.00
CA ASP A 187 -14.51 -15.06 2.46
C ASP A 187 -13.53 -15.38 1.34
N SER A 188 -12.37 -14.71 1.27
CA SER A 188 -11.31 -15.18 0.39
C SER A 188 -10.81 -16.52 0.94
N SER A 189 -11.50 -17.58 0.52
CA SER A 189 -11.08 -18.97 0.47
C SER A 189 -9.94 -19.10 -0.55
N ALA A 190 -8.99 -18.17 -0.52
CA ALA A 190 -7.66 -18.44 -1.00
C ALA A 190 -7.24 -19.75 -0.31
N PRO A 191 -6.62 -20.70 -1.02
CA PRO A 191 -6.34 -22.07 -0.56
C PRO A 191 -5.26 -22.14 0.55
N HIS A 192 -5.22 -21.14 1.42
CA HIS A 192 -4.20 -20.86 2.40
C HIS A 192 -4.68 -21.20 3.80
N ASP A 193 -4.24 -22.38 4.23
CA ASP A 193 -4.04 -22.85 5.60
C ASP A 193 -4.62 -24.23 5.87
N THR A 194 -4.73 -25.07 4.83
CA THR A 194 -4.67 -26.52 5.00
C THR A 194 -3.22 -26.99 5.28
N TRP A 195 -2.60 -26.46 6.34
CA TRP A 195 -1.49 -27.18 6.95
C TRP A 195 -2.07 -28.47 7.55
N GLN A 196 -1.59 -29.62 7.06
CA GLN A 196 -2.09 -30.98 7.30
C GLN A 196 -2.08 -31.47 8.77
N ASN A 197 -1.95 -30.57 9.76
CA ASN A 197 -1.78 -30.92 11.17
C ASN A 197 -2.99 -30.55 12.08
N GLY A 198 -4.19 -30.37 11.52
CA GLY A 198 -5.44 -30.45 12.30
C GLY A 198 -5.78 -29.27 13.23
N PHE A 199 -5.15 -28.10 13.07
CA PHE A 199 -5.56 -26.87 13.75
C PHE A 199 -5.89 -25.78 12.72
N HIS A 200 -7.09 -25.87 12.13
CA HIS A 200 -7.65 -24.78 11.31
C HIS A 200 -8.35 -23.81 12.25
N ALA A 201 -7.69 -22.71 12.60
CA ALA A 201 -8.44 -21.51 12.98
C ALA A 201 -8.89 -20.85 11.65
N PRO A 202 -10.16 -20.47 11.49
CA PRO A 202 -10.56 -19.65 10.35
C PRO A 202 -9.75 -18.35 10.42
N SER A 203 -8.75 -18.22 9.57
CA SER A 203 -7.94 -17.01 9.46
C SER A 203 -8.83 -15.95 8.84
N ARG A 204 -9.37 -15.05 9.67
CA ARG A 204 -10.15 -13.91 9.18
C ARG A 204 -9.31 -13.11 8.18
N SER A 205 -10.00 -12.45 7.24
CA SER A 205 -9.37 -11.59 6.25
C SER A 205 -8.39 -10.59 6.86
N PRO A 206 -7.22 -10.37 6.25
CA PRO A 206 -6.19 -9.47 6.75
C PRO A 206 -6.55 -7.97 6.58
N VAL A 207 -7.84 -7.62 6.60
CA VAL A 207 -8.34 -6.23 6.54
C VAL A 207 -7.70 -5.35 7.62
N TRP A 208 -7.50 -5.92 8.81
CA TRP A 208 -6.84 -5.24 9.93
C TRP A 208 -5.44 -4.73 9.55
N LEU A 209 -4.77 -5.38 8.58
CA LEU A 209 -3.46 -4.97 8.10
C LEU A 209 -3.54 -3.71 7.23
N LEU A 210 -4.57 -3.58 6.39
CA LEU A 210 -4.85 -2.34 5.66
C LEU A 210 -5.19 -1.20 6.62
N GLU A 211 -6.00 -1.47 7.65
CA GLU A 211 -6.30 -0.48 8.69
C GLU A 211 -5.02 -0.02 9.40
N ALA A 212 -4.15 -0.96 9.77
CA ALA A 212 -2.85 -0.65 10.37
C ALA A 212 -1.91 0.12 9.42
N LEU A 213 -2.02 -0.10 8.11
CA LEU A 213 -1.22 0.61 7.11
C LEU A 213 -1.78 1.97 6.70
N SER A 214 -3.03 2.30 7.06
CA SER A 214 -3.74 3.52 6.64
C SER A 214 -2.88 4.79 6.74
N LYS A 215 -2.28 5.07 7.90
CA LYS A 215 -1.44 6.27 8.11
C LYS A 215 -0.20 6.29 7.23
N ARG A 216 0.38 5.12 6.94
CA ARG A 216 1.53 5.01 6.04
C ARG A 216 1.09 5.27 4.60
N ILE A 217 -0.05 4.72 4.19
CA ILE A 217 -0.66 4.98 2.87
C ILE A 217 -0.93 6.48 2.72
N ILE A 218 -1.64 7.10 3.67
CA ILE A 218 -1.94 8.54 3.64
C ILE A 218 -0.67 9.38 3.50
N ARG A 219 0.32 9.16 4.36
CA ARG A 219 1.59 9.93 4.31
C ARG A 219 2.30 9.76 2.97
N ARG A 220 2.35 8.54 2.43
CA ARG A 220 2.99 8.27 1.15
C ARG A 220 2.27 9.01 0.01
N TRP A 221 0.95 8.92 -0.03
CA TRP A 221 0.16 9.56 -1.08
C TRP A 221 0.20 11.09 -0.99
N ILE A 222 0.24 11.68 0.21
CA ILE A 222 0.51 13.12 0.37
C ILE A 222 1.88 13.48 -0.21
N GLN A 223 2.94 12.73 0.13
CA GLN A 223 4.28 12.98 -0.42
C GLN A 223 4.29 12.89 -1.95
N LEU A 224 3.64 11.87 -2.50
CA LEU A 224 3.51 11.68 -3.93
C LEU A 224 2.82 12.88 -4.61
N GLU A 225 1.63 13.25 -4.14
CA GLU A 225 0.87 14.38 -4.69
C GLU A 225 1.66 15.68 -4.62
N LEU A 226 2.31 15.97 -3.49
CA LEU A 226 3.14 17.17 -3.36
C LEU A 226 4.39 17.11 -4.26
N SER A 227 4.99 15.94 -4.48
CA SER A 227 6.18 15.80 -5.32
C SER A 227 5.90 15.99 -6.81
N LYS A 228 4.65 15.84 -7.27
CA LYS A 228 4.26 16.07 -8.68
C LYS A 228 4.60 17.46 -9.17
N GLN A 229 4.60 18.47 -8.29
CA GLN A 229 4.98 19.85 -8.63
C GLN A 229 6.45 19.99 -9.09
N HIS A 230 7.29 19.00 -8.76
CA HIS A 230 8.70 18.97 -9.14
C HIS A 230 8.97 18.15 -10.40
N ILE A 231 7.95 17.50 -10.97
CA ILE A 231 8.08 16.69 -12.19
C ILE A 231 8.02 17.61 -13.41
N THR A 232 9.10 17.64 -14.17
CA THR A 232 9.19 18.41 -15.43
C THR A 232 8.84 17.58 -16.66
N ASP A 233 8.96 16.26 -16.60
CA ASP A 233 8.59 15.35 -17.69
C ASP A 233 7.08 15.07 -17.69
N ARG A 234 6.39 15.57 -18.71
CA ARG A 234 4.95 15.32 -18.94
C ARG A 234 4.62 13.85 -19.06
N LEU A 235 5.47 13.06 -19.73
CA LEU A 235 5.22 11.63 -19.90
C LEU A 235 5.35 10.89 -18.58
N ALA A 236 6.32 11.25 -17.73
CA ALA A 236 6.42 10.73 -16.37
C ALA A 236 5.18 11.05 -15.54
N LEU A 237 4.72 12.30 -15.56
CA LEU A 237 3.50 12.71 -14.87
C LEU A 237 2.27 11.92 -15.35
N GLY A 238 2.15 11.71 -16.67
CA GLY A 238 1.09 10.89 -17.26
C GLY A 238 1.14 9.43 -16.82
N ARG A 239 2.34 8.81 -16.79
CA ARG A 239 2.51 7.43 -16.30
C ARG A 239 2.07 7.30 -14.84
N ILE A 240 2.47 8.24 -13.98
CA ILE A 240 2.06 8.26 -12.57
C ILE A 240 0.55 8.36 -12.46
N ALA A 241 -0.08 9.29 -13.19
CA ALA A 241 -1.51 9.48 -13.15
C ALA A 241 -2.31 8.24 -13.63
N VAL A 242 -1.81 7.53 -14.64
CA VAL A 242 -2.42 6.26 -15.09
C VAL A 242 -2.38 5.21 -13.98
N VAL A 243 -1.24 5.02 -13.32
CA VAL A 243 -1.11 4.07 -12.22
C VAL A 243 -2.00 4.46 -11.04
N GLN A 244 -2.02 5.74 -10.66
CA GLN A 244 -2.87 6.19 -9.56
C GLN A 244 -4.35 5.94 -9.83
N ARG A 245 -4.85 6.22 -11.04
CA ARG A 245 -6.24 5.90 -11.43
C ARG A 245 -6.51 4.40 -11.38
N SER A 246 -5.56 3.59 -11.85
CA SER A 246 -5.66 2.13 -11.80
C SER A 246 -5.78 1.63 -10.35
N VAL A 247 -4.87 2.07 -9.47
CA VAL A 247 -4.88 1.71 -8.04
C VAL A 247 -6.16 2.16 -7.34
N ILE A 248 -6.54 3.43 -7.49
CA ILE A 248 -7.75 3.98 -6.86
C ILE A 248 -9.00 3.29 -7.40
N GLY A 249 -9.09 3.06 -8.71
CA GLY A 249 -10.24 2.43 -9.35
C GLY A 249 -10.45 0.98 -8.87
N VAL A 250 -9.39 0.15 -8.90
CA VAL A 250 -9.48 -1.23 -8.39
C VAL A 250 -9.78 -1.24 -6.89
N PHE A 251 -9.15 -0.36 -6.11
CA PHE A 251 -9.40 -0.26 -4.67
C PHE A 251 -10.85 0.16 -4.36
N PHE A 252 -11.41 1.12 -5.10
CA PHE A 252 -12.81 1.53 -4.97
C PHE A 252 -13.78 0.41 -5.34
N GLN A 253 -13.54 -0.25 -6.47
CA GLN A 253 -14.39 -1.36 -6.92
C GLN A 253 -14.46 -2.46 -5.85
N GLU A 254 -13.32 -2.84 -5.30
CA GLU A 254 -13.26 -3.96 -4.36
C GLU A 254 -13.71 -3.58 -2.95
N THR A 255 -13.40 -2.36 -2.47
CA THR A 255 -13.96 -1.88 -1.20
C THR A 255 -15.48 -1.74 -1.25
N SER A 256 -16.03 -1.35 -2.42
CA SER A 256 -17.47 -1.31 -2.64
C SER A 256 -18.09 -2.70 -2.68
N ALA A 257 -17.45 -3.66 -3.36
CA ALA A 257 -17.91 -5.05 -3.43
C ALA A 257 -18.03 -5.74 -2.06
N VAL A 258 -17.26 -5.32 -1.06
CA VAL A 258 -17.33 -5.85 0.32
C VAL A 258 -17.98 -4.87 1.31
N HIS A 259 -18.62 -3.80 0.83
CA HIS A 259 -19.24 -2.75 1.66
C HIS A 259 -18.31 -2.12 2.72
N ARG A 260 -17.00 -2.06 2.44
CA ARG A 260 -15.97 -1.43 3.30
C ARG A 260 -15.51 -0.10 2.75
N HIS A 261 -16.45 0.78 2.42
CA HIS A 261 -16.16 2.14 1.92
C HIS A 261 -15.28 2.94 2.91
N ASP A 262 -15.39 2.69 4.21
CA ASP A 262 -14.58 3.34 5.24
C ASP A 262 -13.06 3.21 5.02
N LEU A 263 -12.63 2.11 4.39
CA LEU A 263 -11.22 1.88 4.05
C LEU A 263 -10.72 2.81 2.94
N SER A 264 -11.62 3.43 2.18
CA SER A 264 -11.29 4.35 1.07
C SER A 264 -11.20 5.82 1.49
N LEU A 265 -11.55 6.14 2.75
CA LEU A 265 -11.50 7.51 3.27
C LEU A 265 -10.09 8.10 3.36
N TRP A 266 -9.04 7.28 3.27
CA TRP A 266 -7.66 7.80 3.18
C TRP A 266 -7.47 8.75 1.99
N ILE A 267 -8.23 8.60 0.90
CA ILE A 267 -8.18 9.50 -0.25
C ILE A 267 -8.71 10.89 0.12
N ALA A 268 -9.79 10.97 0.90
CA ALA A 268 -10.29 12.24 1.42
C ALA A 268 -9.27 12.90 2.36
N GLU A 269 -8.56 12.11 3.18
CA GLU A 269 -7.49 12.62 4.05
C GLU A 269 -6.31 13.17 3.23
N VAL A 270 -5.90 12.48 2.16
CA VAL A 270 -4.87 12.97 1.24
C VAL A 270 -5.32 14.26 0.55
N ALA A 271 -6.54 14.30 0.01
CA ALA A 271 -7.10 15.48 -0.65
C ALA A 271 -7.17 16.68 0.31
N ALA A 272 -7.64 16.47 1.54
CA ALA A 272 -7.73 17.50 2.56
C ALA A 272 -6.36 18.10 2.91
N ALA A 273 -5.32 17.25 3.00
CA ALA A 273 -3.95 17.67 3.31
C ALA A 273 -3.26 18.39 2.14
N VAL A 274 -3.53 17.98 0.89
CA VAL A 274 -2.86 18.51 -0.30
C VAL A 274 -3.54 19.79 -0.83
N ALA A 275 -4.87 19.87 -0.75
CA ALA A 275 -5.62 20.97 -1.37
C ALA A 275 -5.20 22.39 -0.94
N PRO A 276 -4.88 22.69 0.34
CA PRO A 276 -4.43 24.02 0.74
C PRO A 276 -3.14 24.44 0.02
N SER A 277 -2.16 23.55 -0.07
CA SER A 277 -0.89 23.82 -0.73
C SER A 277 -1.07 24.12 -2.22
N LEU A 278 -1.97 23.40 -2.88
CA LEU A 278 -2.29 23.63 -4.30
C LEU A 278 -3.12 24.90 -4.54
N ALA A 279 -4.02 25.25 -3.62
CA ALA A 279 -4.85 26.45 -3.74
C ALA A 279 -4.05 27.76 -3.61
N LEU A 280 -2.93 27.74 -2.88
CA LEU A 280 -2.03 28.89 -2.74
C LEU A 280 -1.14 29.10 -3.98
N GLN A 281 -1.04 28.12 -4.87
CA GLN A 281 -0.22 28.20 -6.05
C GLN A 281 -0.99 28.87 -7.20
N THR A 282 -0.39 29.90 -7.80
CA THR A 282 -0.90 30.51 -9.03
C THR A 282 -0.87 29.54 -10.22
N GLU A 283 0.09 28.61 -10.21
CA GLU A 283 0.31 27.63 -11.27
C GLU A 283 0.50 26.23 -10.65
N LEU A 284 -0.50 25.34 -10.78
CA LEU A 284 -0.42 23.95 -10.31
C LEU A 284 0.74 23.16 -10.93
N HIS A 285 1.17 23.57 -12.12
CA HIS A 285 2.16 22.85 -12.91
C HIS A 285 3.60 23.00 -12.40
N GLY A 286 3.81 23.78 -11.33
CA GLY A 286 5.08 23.91 -10.65
C GLY A 286 6.21 24.31 -11.62
N ARG A 287 7.15 23.39 -11.87
CA ARG A 287 8.32 23.63 -12.73
C ARG A 287 8.12 23.32 -14.22
N MET A 288 6.96 22.79 -14.62
CA MET A 288 6.73 22.36 -16.00
C MET A 288 6.31 23.56 -16.88
N ASP A 289 7.04 23.86 -17.96
CA ASP A 289 6.57 24.89 -18.90
C ASP A 289 5.38 24.38 -19.72
N LEU A 290 4.18 24.81 -19.33
CA LEU A 290 2.95 24.51 -20.06
C LEU A 290 2.64 25.52 -21.17
N ARG A 291 3.26 26.70 -21.18
CA ARG A 291 2.85 27.82 -22.06
C ARG A 291 3.12 27.53 -23.53
N SER A 292 4.17 26.75 -23.80
CA SER A 292 4.57 26.29 -25.13
C SER A 292 3.70 25.14 -25.66
N LEU A 293 2.88 24.51 -24.82
CA LEU A 293 2.07 23.35 -25.20
C LEU A 293 0.71 23.74 -25.81
N ARG A 294 0.20 22.87 -26.69
CA ARG A 294 -1.17 22.97 -27.20
C ARG A 294 -2.17 22.91 -26.05
N MET A 295 -3.34 23.51 -26.22
CA MET A 295 -4.36 23.56 -25.16
C MET A 295 -4.76 22.15 -24.68
N ALA A 296 -4.91 21.19 -25.59
CA ALA A 296 -5.23 19.80 -25.25
C ALA A 296 -4.14 19.17 -24.35
N ASP A 297 -2.86 19.31 -24.74
CA ASP A 297 -1.74 18.78 -23.95
C ASP A 297 -1.66 19.42 -22.56
N ARG A 298 -1.95 20.72 -22.43
CA ARG A 298 -2.04 21.41 -21.14
C ARG A 298 -3.16 20.86 -20.27
N MET A 299 -4.35 20.66 -20.85
CA MET A 299 -5.48 20.07 -20.13
C MET A 299 -5.16 18.66 -19.65
N ASP A 300 -4.49 17.84 -20.46
CA ASP A 300 -4.07 16.50 -20.05
C ASP A 300 -3.07 16.56 -18.88
N CYS A 301 -2.12 17.50 -18.88
CA CYS A 301 -1.24 17.73 -17.74
C CYS A 301 -2.02 18.05 -16.45
N TYR A 302 -2.99 18.97 -16.51
CA TYR A 302 -3.82 19.29 -15.35
C TYR A 302 -4.65 18.08 -14.88
N ARG A 303 -5.21 17.31 -15.83
CA ARG A 303 -5.91 16.06 -15.51
C ARG A 303 -5.00 15.05 -14.82
N HIS A 304 -3.73 14.95 -15.22
CA HIS A 304 -2.76 14.09 -14.56
C HIS A 304 -2.40 14.55 -13.14
N MET A 305 -2.37 15.87 -12.89
CA MET A 305 -2.12 16.40 -11.55
C MET A 305 -3.31 16.19 -10.60
N LEU A 306 -4.54 16.19 -11.11
CA LEU A 306 -5.75 16.24 -10.28
C LEU A 306 -6.40 14.89 -9.97
N VAL A 307 -5.71 13.76 -10.18
CA VAL A 307 -6.25 12.39 -10.01
C VAL A 307 -6.93 12.17 -8.65
N ILE A 308 -6.30 12.59 -7.54
CA ILE A 308 -6.89 12.43 -6.20
C ILE A 308 -8.17 13.25 -6.02
N PHE A 309 -8.24 14.43 -6.65
CA PHE A 309 -9.42 15.30 -6.58
C PHE A 309 -10.56 14.78 -7.47
N GLU A 310 -10.24 14.11 -8.58
CA GLU A 310 -11.24 13.38 -9.38
C GLU A 310 -11.88 12.27 -8.53
N ALA A 311 -11.08 11.51 -7.77
CA ALA A 311 -11.56 10.44 -6.90
C ALA A 311 -12.52 10.92 -5.77
N MET A 312 -12.48 12.21 -5.41
CA MET A 312 -13.42 12.78 -4.44
C MET A 312 -14.87 12.78 -4.94
N GLN A 313 -15.12 12.70 -6.25
CA GLN A 313 -16.48 12.61 -6.80
C GLN A 313 -17.14 11.29 -6.39
N THR A 314 -16.41 10.17 -6.51
CA THR A 314 -16.88 8.85 -6.06
C THR A 314 -17.14 8.84 -4.55
N LEU A 315 -16.24 9.42 -3.75
CA LEU A 315 -16.46 9.52 -2.31
C LEU A 315 -17.67 10.41 -1.96
N HIS A 316 -17.91 11.48 -2.73
CA HIS A 316 -19.09 12.31 -2.54
C HIS A 316 -20.39 11.55 -2.82
N GLN A 317 -20.42 10.77 -3.91
CA GLN A 317 -21.54 9.89 -4.22
C GLN A 317 -21.79 8.89 -3.09
N TRP A 318 -20.75 8.18 -2.63
CA TRP A 318 -20.87 7.28 -1.49
C TRP A 318 -21.35 8.00 -0.24
N ASN A 319 -20.92 9.23 0.01
CA ASN A 319 -21.43 10.01 1.13
C ASN A 319 -22.94 10.29 1.02
N GLN A 320 -23.47 10.56 -0.19
CA GLN A 320 -24.92 10.69 -0.40
C GLN A 320 -25.64 9.37 -0.13
N GLU A 321 -25.12 8.25 -0.61
CA GLU A 321 -25.66 6.90 -0.36
C GLU A 321 -25.65 6.58 1.14
N GLN A 322 -24.53 6.81 1.83
CA GLN A 322 -24.42 6.59 3.27
C GLN A 322 -25.39 7.49 4.05
N ARG A 323 -25.64 8.73 3.60
CA ARG A 323 -26.65 9.62 4.20
C ARG A 323 -28.07 9.09 4.08
N SER A 324 -28.40 8.37 3.00
CA SER A 324 -29.72 7.74 2.84
C SER A 324 -29.93 6.47 3.67
N VAL A 325 -28.86 5.85 4.21
CA VAL A 325 -28.98 4.66 5.07
C VAL A 325 -29.73 5.02 6.35
N GLY A 326 -30.89 4.36 6.55
CA GLY A 326 -31.77 4.50 7.69
C GLY A 326 -31.28 3.76 8.93
N PHE A 327 -31.91 4.04 10.07
CA PHE A 327 -31.55 3.44 11.36
C PHE A 327 -31.71 1.91 11.40
N TYR A 328 -32.64 1.36 10.62
CA TYR A 328 -32.99 -0.06 10.62
C TYR A 328 -32.30 -0.87 9.51
N ASP A 329 -31.42 -0.26 8.71
CA ASP A 329 -30.75 -0.94 7.60
C ASP A 329 -29.53 -1.74 8.08
N GLU A 330 -29.22 -2.85 7.39
CA GLU A 330 -28.14 -3.79 7.71
C GLU A 330 -26.74 -3.14 7.75
N HIS A 331 -26.57 -1.96 7.13
CA HIS A 331 -25.30 -1.23 7.08
C HIS A 331 -25.27 0.05 7.92
N TYR A 332 -26.21 0.22 8.86
CA TYR A 332 -26.31 1.43 9.67
C TYR A 332 -25.00 1.77 10.40
N GLN A 333 -24.33 0.80 11.04
CA GLN A 333 -23.09 1.05 11.78
C GLN A 333 -21.93 1.52 10.87
N ALA A 334 -21.81 0.91 9.69
CA ALA A 334 -20.83 1.32 8.68
C ALA A 334 -21.11 2.75 8.19
N SER A 335 -22.37 3.06 7.92
CA SER A 335 -22.82 4.41 7.57
C SER A 335 -22.53 5.43 8.68
N GLN A 336 -22.74 5.09 9.95
CA GLN A 336 -22.42 5.99 11.07
C GLN A 336 -20.91 6.25 11.19
N LEU A 337 -20.06 5.22 11.02
CA LEU A 337 -18.62 5.42 10.98
C LEU A 337 -18.20 6.33 9.82
N TRP A 338 -18.76 6.07 8.63
CA TRP A 338 -18.52 6.89 7.46
C TRP A 338 -18.88 8.35 7.71
N LYS A 339 -20.12 8.63 8.15
CA LYS A 339 -20.63 9.98 8.43
C LYS A 339 -19.74 10.72 9.42
N LEU A 340 -19.36 10.05 10.50
CA LEU A 340 -18.49 10.61 11.53
C LEU A 340 -17.11 10.99 10.98
N ARG A 341 -16.47 10.10 10.22
CA ARG A 341 -15.14 10.38 9.64
C ARG A 341 -15.23 11.45 8.56
N TRP A 342 -16.29 11.43 7.75
CA TRP A 342 -16.56 12.45 6.75
C TRP A 342 -16.69 13.83 7.38
N GLU A 343 -17.46 13.96 8.47
CA GLU A 343 -17.63 15.20 9.22
C GLU A 343 -16.31 15.66 9.85
N ALA A 344 -15.55 14.75 10.48
CA ALA A 344 -14.26 15.06 11.08
C ALA A 344 -13.23 15.60 10.06
N LEU A 345 -13.35 15.21 8.79
CA LEU A 345 -12.51 15.70 7.70
C LEU A 345 -13.06 16.96 7.02
N ALA A 346 -14.22 17.47 7.45
CA ALA A 346 -14.99 18.46 6.72
C ALA A 346 -15.17 18.05 5.24
N GLY A 347 -15.55 16.78 5.00
CA GLY A 347 -15.52 16.14 3.68
C GLY A 347 -16.27 16.90 2.59
N ASP A 348 -17.41 17.53 2.92
CA ASP A 348 -18.16 18.38 1.98
C ASP A 348 -17.32 19.59 1.51
N VAL A 349 -16.60 20.24 2.43
CA VAL A 349 -15.67 21.35 2.13
C VAL A 349 -14.52 20.88 1.25
N VAL A 350 -14.00 19.68 1.51
CA VAL A 350 -12.93 19.06 0.70
C VAL A 350 -13.44 18.76 -0.71
N CYS A 351 -14.65 18.21 -0.86
CA CYS A 351 -15.30 18.00 -2.16
C CYS A 351 -15.49 19.31 -2.92
N ASP A 352 -16.03 20.35 -2.29
CA ASP A 352 -16.24 21.65 -2.93
C ASP A 352 -14.91 22.29 -3.38
N ARG A 353 -13.86 22.16 -2.55
CA ARG A 353 -12.52 22.62 -2.92
C ARG A 353 -11.95 21.81 -4.09
N SER A 354 -12.12 20.50 -4.09
CA SER A 354 -11.72 19.61 -5.19
C SER A 354 -12.42 19.97 -6.49
N ALA A 355 -13.73 20.17 -6.46
CA ALA A 355 -14.53 20.59 -7.61
C ALA A 355 -14.14 21.99 -8.12
N ARG A 356 -13.78 22.93 -7.23
CA ARG A 356 -13.24 24.24 -7.64
C ARG A 356 -11.89 24.11 -8.33
N LEU A 357 -10.97 23.31 -7.80
CA LEU A 357 -9.67 23.04 -8.44
C LEU A 357 -9.86 22.43 -9.84
N ILE A 358 -10.77 21.44 -9.97
CA ILE A 358 -11.09 20.85 -11.27
C ILE A 358 -11.67 21.91 -12.21
N ARG A 359 -12.67 22.71 -11.81
CA ARG A 359 -13.26 23.76 -12.67
C ARG A 359 -12.25 24.81 -13.12
N GLN A 360 -11.38 25.24 -12.22
CA GLN A 360 -10.39 26.28 -12.50
C GLN A 360 -9.40 25.85 -13.59
N HIS A 361 -9.03 24.56 -13.62
CA HIS A 361 -7.99 24.05 -14.52
C HIS A 361 -8.53 23.19 -15.68
N LEU A 362 -9.75 22.68 -15.56
CA LEU A 362 -10.43 21.78 -16.50
C LEU A 362 -11.91 22.17 -16.68
N PRO A 363 -12.21 23.39 -17.18
CA PRO A 363 -13.59 23.93 -17.20
C PRO A 363 -14.58 23.09 -18.02
N ASN A 364 -14.09 22.33 -19.01
CA ASN A 364 -14.93 21.52 -19.90
C ASN A 364 -15.29 20.13 -19.36
N LEU A 365 -14.75 19.70 -18.20
CA LEU A 365 -15.00 18.33 -17.68
C LEU A 365 -16.32 18.20 -16.91
N LEU A 366 -16.88 19.29 -16.37
CA LEU A 366 -18.09 19.21 -15.53
C LEU A 366 -19.41 19.47 -16.26
N SER A 367 -19.38 19.71 -17.58
CA SER A 367 -20.59 19.91 -18.38
C SER A 367 -21.19 18.61 -18.93
N THR A 368 -20.53 17.47 -18.73
CA THR A 368 -20.85 16.18 -19.38
C THR A 368 -21.27 15.07 -18.43
N SER A 369 -21.42 15.37 -17.13
CA SER A 369 -21.90 14.46 -16.09
C SER A 369 -23.13 15.06 -15.43
#